data_AF-A0A3A2ZSQ2-F1
#
_entry.id   AF-A0A3A2ZSQ2-F1
#
_cell.length_a   1.000
_cell.length_b   1.000
_cell.length_c   1.000
_cell.angle_alpha   90.00
_cell.angle_beta   90.00
_cell.angle_gamma   90.00
#
_symmetry.space_group_name_H-M   'P 1'
#
loop_
_entity.id
_entity.type
_entity.pdbx_description
1 polymer ?
#
loop_
_entity_poly.entity_id
_entity_poly.type
_entity_poly.pdbx_seq_one_letter_code
_entity_poly.pdbx_strand_id
1 'polypeptide(L)'
;MSLVLAAAAFLTAAAQICNPPYGKFGHYYWVDRQSALDGIAEHCITVNGSIIITHNYTGSFYLPNIRNITGVLRWDIYSFDTAPTLPSVELPDLEHMGDDLMLSGIPTLRNVSMPKLKTVRSDISIDYIHGADFRSLEKAKSIELKGNMSSLRLDSLRTVSRFLRICNIDECDPDVSPDSPLDISLPSLQSVGSLKIKGRISSLEVPSLMTVAGYELFMSDPDSLEFSTGGGPTVNLTFPRLSFIRESENAS
;
A
#
# COMPACT_ATOMS: atom_id res chain seq x y z
N MET A 1 -26.40 -57.20 0.77
CA MET A 1 -26.65 -55.77 0.55
C MET A 1 -25.65 -55.02 1.39
N SER A 2 -24.50 -54.68 0.80
CA SER A 2 -23.33 -54.17 1.51
C SER A 2 -23.38 -52.65 1.54
N LEU A 3 -23.54 -52.05 2.73
CA LEU A 3 -23.40 -50.61 2.94
C LEU A 3 -21.91 -50.28 3.02
N VAL A 4 -21.39 -49.53 2.04
CA VAL A 4 -20.07 -48.90 2.11
C VAL A 4 -20.28 -47.51 2.71
N LEU A 5 -19.85 -47.29 3.95
CA LEU A 5 -19.70 -45.93 4.49
C LEU A 5 -18.46 -45.30 3.87
N ALA A 6 -18.65 -44.31 3.00
CA ALA A 6 -17.59 -43.40 2.60
C ALA A 6 -17.36 -42.38 3.72
N ALA A 7 -16.26 -42.53 4.46
CA ALA A 7 -15.78 -41.51 5.37
C ALA A 7 -15.16 -40.38 4.53
N ALA A 8 -15.86 -39.26 4.42
CA ALA A 8 -15.31 -38.03 3.87
C ALA A 8 -14.29 -37.47 4.87
N ALA A 9 -13.00 -37.66 4.58
CA ALA A 9 -11.93 -36.97 5.29
C ALA A 9 -11.95 -35.50 4.85
N PHE A 10 -12.50 -34.63 5.70
CA PHE A 10 -12.26 -33.20 5.61
C PHE A 10 -10.79 -32.96 5.95
N LEU A 11 -9.94 -32.88 4.92
CA LEU A 11 -8.63 -32.26 5.04
C LEU A 11 -8.87 -30.77 5.32
N THR A 12 -8.96 -30.41 6.59
CA THR A 12 -8.68 -29.04 7.01
C THR A 12 -7.24 -28.78 6.59
N ALA A 13 -7.05 -28.05 5.48
CA ALA A 13 -5.75 -27.53 5.12
C ALA A 13 -5.28 -26.68 6.30
N ALA A 14 -4.37 -27.23 7.12
CA ALA A 14 -3.64 -26.41 8.07
C ALA A 14 -2.99 -25.31 7.24
N ALA A 15 -3.37 -24.06 7.46
CA ALA A 15 -2.73 -22.95 6.78
C ALA A 15 -1.23 -23.09 7.05
N GLN A 16 -0.43 -23.34 6.00
CA GLN A 16 0.98 -23.64 6.20
C GLN A 16 1.68 -22.33 6.57
N ILE A 17 2.00 -22.21 7.87
CA ILE A 17 2.67 -21.05 8.45
C ILE A 17 4.17 -21.27 8.33
N CYS A 18 4.86 -20.33 7.70
CA CYS A 18 6.30 -20.33 7.58
C CYS A 18 6.89 -19.29 8.53
N ASN A 19 7.78 -19.75 9.40
CA ASN A 19 8.49 -18.91 10.34
C ASN A 19 9.86 -18.59 9.73
N PRO A 20 10.15 -17.33 9.40
CA PRO A 20 11.49 -16.95 9.00
C PRO A 20 12.49 -17.10 10.14
N PRO A 21 13.80 -17.22 9.83
CA PRO A 21 14.84 -17.24 10.85
C PRO A 21 14.80 -15.98 11.71
N TYR A 22 15.16 -16.13 12.98
CA TYR A 22 15.31 -15.00 13.89
C TYR A 22 16.63 -14.28 13.60
N GLY A 23 16.55 -12.98 13.29
CA GLY A 23 17.70 -12.12 13.08
C GLY A 23 17.68 -10.90 14.00
N LYS A 24 18.58 -9.94 13.74
CA LYS A 24 18.80 -8.76 14.60
C LYS A 24 17.54 -7.91 14.80
N PHE A 25 16.65 -7.91 13.83
CA PHE A 25 15.41 -7.12 13.81
C PHE A 25 14.14 -7.99 13.88
N GLY A 26 14.24 -9.20 14.43
CA GLY A 26 13.12 -10.14 14.56
C GLY A 26 13.12 -11.22 13.47
N HIS A 27 11.96 -11.84 13.25
CA HIS A 27 11.80 -12.90 12.25
C HIS A 27 11.65 -12.30 10.85
N TYR A 28 12.58 -12.61 9.95
CA TYR A 28 12.48 -12.18 8.54
C TYR A 28 13.16 -13.10 7.53
N TYR A 29 12.64 -13.11 6.30
CA TYR A 29 13.32 -13.67 5.14
C TYR A 29 14.10 -12.57 4.43
N TRP A 30 15.37 -12.85 4.11
CA TRP A 30 16.12 -12.08 3.13
C TRP A 30 15.84 -12.64 1.74
N VAL A 31 15.42 -11.79 0.81
CA VAL A 31 15.15 -12.21 -0.57
C VAL A 31 16.01 -11.40 -1.52
N ASP A 32 16.87 -12.09 -2.24
CA ASP A 32 17.83 -11.53 -3.19
C ASP A 32 17.54 -11.92 -4.65
N ARG A 33 16.57 -12.79 -4.86
CA ARG A 33 16.14 -13.27 -6.18
C ARG A 33 14.75 -13.91 -6.12
N GLN A 34 14.12 -14.04 -7.28
CA GLN A 34 12.80 -14.65 -7.43
C GLN A 34 12.71 -16.08 -6.89
N SER A 35 13.75 -16.91 -7.04
CA SER A 35 13.72 -18.30 -6.54
C SER A 35 13.61 -18.42 -5.02
N ALA A 36 13.99 -17.40 -4.26
CA ALA A 36 13.75 -17.35 -2.82
C ALA A 36 12.26 -17.16 -2.51
N LEU A 37 11.56 -16.33 -3.30
CA LEU A 37 10.12 -16.13 -3.21
C LEU A 37 9.36 -17.39 -3.64
N ASP A 38 9.82 -18.06 -4.70
CA ASP A 38 9.22 -19.30 -5.19
C ASP A 38 9.23 -20.38 -4.11
N GLY A 39 10.35 -20.54 -3.39
CA GLY A 39 10.47 -21.49 -2.28
C GLY A 39 9.53 -21.18 -1.10
N ILE A 40 9.26 -19.89 -0.84
CA ILE A 40 8.25 -19.45 0.14
C ILE A 40 6.85 -19.78 -0.38
N ALA A 41 6.52 -19.40 -1.61
CA ALA A 41 5.19 -19.56 -2.19
C ALA A 41 4.76 -21.04 -2.41
N GLU A 42 5.72 -21.96 -2.52
CA GLU A 42 5.46 -23.40 -2.66
C GLU A 42 4.92 -24.02 -1.35
N HIS A 43 5.32 -23.48 -0.20
CA HIS A 43 5.09 -24.09 1.10
C HIS A 43 4.31 -23.21 2.06
N CYS A 44 4.00 -21.97 1.72
CA CYS A 44 3.50 -21.01 2.69
C CYS A 44 2.19 -20.40 2.23
N ILE A 45 1.25 -20.28 3.16
CA ILE A 45 0.06 -19.42 3.04
C ILE A 45 0.22 -18.20 3.95
N THR A 46 0.96 -18.34 5.05
CA THR A 46 1.25 -17.27 5.99
C THR A 46 2.74 -17.19 6.26
N VAL A 47 3.32 -15.99 6.12
CA VAL A 47 4.65 -15.68 6.62
C VAL A 47 4.51 -15.07 8.01
N ASN A 48 4.94 -15.79 9.03
CA ASN A 48 4.96 -15.31 10.40
C ASN A 48 6.23 -14.49 10.68
N GLY A 49 6.35 -13.36 10.00
CA GLY A 49 7.43 -12.41 10.15
C GLY A 49 7.47 -11.43 8.98
N SER A 50 8.64 -10.86 8.71
CA SER A 50 8.85 -9.86 7.66
C SER A 50 9.51 -10.47 6.43
N ILE A 51 9.40 -9.77 5.30
CA ILE A 51 10.16 -10.07 4.08
C ILE A 51 10.99 -8.83 3.76
N ILE A 52 12.31 -9.00 3.68
CA ILE A 52 13.26 -7.93 3.43
C ILE A 52 13.95 -8.18 2.09
N ILE A 53 13.71 -7.28 1.13
CA ILE A 53 14.33 -7.27 -0.19
C ILE A 53 15.76 -6.76 -0.05
N THR A 54 16.74 -7.52 -0.51
CA THR A 54 18.14 -7.08 -0.46
C THR A 54 18.45 -6.11 -1.59
N HIS A 55 19.45 -5.25 -1.40
CA HIS A 55 19.87 -4.24 -2.39
C HIS A 55 20.26 -4.80 -3.77
N ASN A 56 20.68 -6.07 -3.83
CA ASN A 56 21.10 -6.74 -5.06
C ASN A 56 19.95 -7.50 -5.76
N TYR A 57 18.72 -7.39 -5.27
CA TYR A 57 17.56 -7.97 -5.96
C TYR A 57 17.39 -7.31 -7.32
N THR A 58 17.22 -8.14 -8.36
CA THR A 58 16.98 -7.67 -9.73
C THR A 58 15.81 -8.41 -10.37
N GLY A 59 15.08 -7.73 -11.25
CA GLY A 59 13.94 -8.31 -11.96
C GLY A 59 12.62 -8.16 -11.20
N SER A 60 11.57 -8.82 -11.68
CA SER A 60 10.24 -8.76 -11.05
C SER A 60 10.23 -9.40 -9.66
N PHE A 61 9.45 -8.83 -8.75
CA PHE A 61 9.13 -9.42 -7.45
C PHE A 61 7.72 -10.00 -7.52
N TYR A 62 7.59 -11.32 -7.61
CA TYR A 62 6.31 -12.01 -7.69
C TYR A 62 6.19 -13.02 -6.55
N LEU A 63 5.19 -12.88 -5.68
CA LEU A 63 4.99 -13.77 -4.53
C LEU A 63 3.52 -14.22 -4.44
N PRO A 64 3.15 -15.31 -5.14
CA PRO A 64 1.79 -15.85 -5.12
C PRO A 64 1.52 -16.70 -3.88
N ASN A 65 0.26 -17.13 -3.70
CA ASN A 65 -0.23 -18.04 -2.64
C ASN A 65 -0.18 -17.51 -1.20
N ILE A 66 0.66 -16.52 -0.91
CA ILE A 66 0.75 -15.90 0.42
C ILE A 66 -0.46 -15.01 0.65
N ARG A 67 -1.24 -15.33 1.69
CA ARG A 67 -2.43 -14.56 2.10
C ARG A 67 -2.17 -13.63 3.28
N ASN A 68 -1.15 -13.92 4.09
CA ASN A 68 -0.85 -13.14 5.29
C ASN A 68 0.65 -13.02 5.51
N ILE A 69 1.11 -11.81 5.79
CA ILE A 69 2.47 -11.51 6.25
C ILE A 69 2.31 -10.78 7.58
N THR A 70 2.80 -11.34 8.69
CA THR A 70 2.55 -10.76 10.02
C THR A 70 3.44 -9.57 10.36
N GLY A 71 4.56 -9.40 9.63
CA GLY A 71 5.50 -8.30 9.79
C GLY A 71 5.49 -7.30 8.62
N VAL A 72 6.66 -6.74 8.34
CA VAL A 72 6.90 -5.70 7.33
C VAL A 72 7.26 -6.32 5.98
N LEU A 73 6.90 -5.65 4.88
CA LEU A 73 7.51 -5.85 3.57
C LEU A 73 8.26 -4.58 3.20
N ARG A 74 9.59 -4.67 3.10
CA ARG A 74 10.45 -3.54 2.70
C ARG A 74 11.73 -4.00 2.02
N TRP A 75 12.50 -3.08 1.46
CA TRP A 75 13.90 -3.35 1.13
C TRP A 75 14.83 -2.90 2.26
N ASP A 76 16.09 -3.35 2.21
CA ASP A 76 17.10 -3.10 3.24
C ASP A 76 17.67 -1.66 3.22
N ILE A 77 16.79 -0.70 3.45
CA ILE A 77 17.07 0.74 3.50
C ILE A 77 18.08 1.14 4.59
N TYR A 78 18.31 0.29 5.60
CA TYR A 78 19.15 0.64 6.75
C TYR A 78 20.61 0.23 6.58
N SER A 79 20.88 -0.68 5.63
CA SER A 79 22.20 -1.26 5.46
C SER A 79 22.87 -0.83 4.16
N PHE A 80 22.11 -0.29 3.19
CA PHE A 80 22.60 0.01 1.86
C PHE A 80 22.02 1.32 1.31
N ASP A 81 22.89 2.12 0.67
CA ASP A 81 22.50 3.34 -0.03
C ASP A 81 21.99 3.08 -1.46
N THR A 82 22.24 1.87 -1.99
CA THR A 82 21.82 1.49 -3.35
C THR A 82 20.54 0.68 -3.29
N ALA A 83 19.49 1.19 -3.93
CA ALA A 83 18.21 0.51 -4.02
C ALA A 83 18.26 -0.71 -4.95
N PRO A 84 17.43 -1.73 -4.70
CA PRO A 84 17.27 -2.85 -5.62
C PRO A 84 16.67 -2.41 -6.97
N THR A 85 16.84 -3.25 -8.00
CA THR A 85 16.35 -2.98 -9.36
C THR A 85 15.16 -3.87 -9.69
N LEU A 86 13.95 -3.45 -9.33
CA LEU A 86 12.72 -4.21 -9.58
C LEU A 86 11.61 -3.35 -10.19
N PRO A 87 11.15 -3.64 -11.42
CA PRO A 87 10.11 -2.86 -12.08
C PRO A 87 8.70 -3.09 -11.53
N SER A 88 8.46 -4.26 -10.91
CA SER A 88 7.16 -4.59 -10.33
C SER A 88 7.25 -5.37 -9.02
N VAL A 89 6.25 -5.15 -8.16
CA VAL A 89 5.97 -5.94 -6.94
C VAL A 89 4.54 -6.47 -7.01
N GLU A 90 4.38 -7.78 -7.04
CA GLU A 90 3.11 -8.45 -7.26
C GLU A 90 2.86 -9.54 -6.21
N LEU A 91 1.86 -9.32 -5.36
CA LEU A 91 1.40 -10.28 -4.35
C LEU A 91 -0.10 -10.54 -4.57
N PRO A 92 -0.46 -11.34 -5.60
CA PRO A 92 -1.84 -11.44 -6.10
C PRO A 92 -2.83 -12.04 -5.10
N ASP A 93 -2.33 -12.78 -4.11
CA ASP A 93 -3.13 -13.50 -3.12
C ASP A 93 -3.09 -12.89 -1.72
N LEU A 94 -2.28 -11.84 -1.50
CA LEU A 94 -2.11 -11.24 -0.19
C LEU A 94 -3.39 -10.58 0.27
N GLU A 95 -3.87 -10.93 1.46
CA GLU A 95 -5.09 -10.38 2.06
C GLU A 95 -4.77 -9.49 3.27
N HIS A 96 -3.72 -9.80 4.02
CA HIS A 96 -3.38 -9.12 5.27
C HIS A 96 -1.88 -8.83 5.41
N MET A 97 -1.57 -7.58 5.72
CA MET A 97 -0.25 -7.12 6.17
C MET A 97 -0.34 -6.75 7.66
N GLY A 98 0.43 -7.45 8.46
CA GLY A 98 0.50 -7.28 9.90
C GLY A 98 1.36 -6.10 10.33
N ASP A 99 2.09 -5.43 9.44
CA ASP A 99 2.81 -4.20 9.75
C ASP A 99 2.92 -3.29 8.52
N ASP A 100 4.00 -2.54 8.37
CA ASP A 100 4.22 -1.60 7.26
C ASP A 100 4.47 -2.30 5.91
N LEU A 101 4.03 -1.63 4.83
CA LEU A 101 4.43 -1.88 3.46
C LEU A 101 5.28 -0.68 2.99
N MET A 102 6.61 -0.84 2.97
CA MET A 102 7.56 0.24 2.66
C MET A 102 8.39 -0.10 1.42
N LEU A 103 7.99 0.44 0.28
CA LEU A 103 8.69 0.27 -0.99
C LEU A 103 9.21 1.60 -1.54
N SER A 104 9.42 2.58 -0.66
CA SER A 104 9.97 3.89 -0.98
C SER A 104 11.47 3.81 -1.26
N GLY A 105 12.00 4.73 -2.07
CA GLY A 105 13.40 4.79 -2.45
C GLY A 105 13.81 3.73 -3.47
N ILE A 106 12.90 3.24 -4.32
CA ILE A 106 13.20 2.27 -5.39
C ILE A 106 12.94 2.94 -6.76
N PRO A 107 13.90 3.67 -7.36
CA PRO A 107 13.69 4.47 -8.58
C PRO A 107 13.27 3.69 -9.82
N THR A 108 13.46 2.36 -9.81
CA THR A 108 13.11 1.47 -10.91
C THR A 108 11.71 0.87 -10.78
N LEU A 109 11.07 1.00 -9.61
CA LEU A 109 9.73 0.49 -9.36
C LEU A 109 8.71 1.26 -10.17
N ARG A 110 7.83 0.56 -10.89
CA ARG A 110 6.78 1.17 -11.71
C ARG A 110 5.40 0.68 -11.33
N ASN A 111 5.26 -0.61 -11.01
CA ASN A 111 3.95 -1.20 -10.73
C ASN A 111 3.94 -1.95 -9.41
N VAL A 112 2.91 -1.69 -8.59
CA VAL A 112 2.64 -2.49 -7.39
C VAL A 112 1.22 -3.03 -7.45
N SER A 113 1.07 -4.34 -7.27
CA SER A 113 -0.23 -5.01 -7.36
C SER A 113 -0.43 -5.96 -6.19
N MET A 114 -1.40 -5.62 -5.35
CA MET A 114 -1.87 -6.46 -4.24
C MET A 114 -3.41 -6.43 -4.23
N PRO A 115 -4.06 -6.91 -5.30
CA PRO A 115 -5.47 -6.65 -5.57
C PRO A 115 -6.42 -7.24 -4.53
N LYS A 116 -5.98 -8.23 -3.75
CA LYS A 116 -6.76 -8.87 -2.68
C LYS A 116 -6.43 -8.34 -1.28
N LEU A 117 -5.47 -7.41 -1.15
CA LEU A 117 -5.03 -6.90 0.14
C LEU A 117 -6.16 -6.11 0.76
N LYS A 118 -6.65 -6.54 1.93
CA LYS A 118 -7.79 -5.93 2.64
C LYS A 118 -7.33 -4.97 3.73
N THR A 119 -6.24 -5.31 4.42
CA THR A 119 -5.79 -4.54 5.59
C THR A 119 -4.28 -4.44 5.65
N VAL A 120 -3.78 -3.24 5.93
CA VAL A 120 -2.42 -2.99 6.40
C VAL A 120 -2.53 -2.45 7.81
N ARG A 121 -1.91 -3.11 8.81
CA ARG A 121 -2.07 -2.69 10.22
C ARG A 121 -1.46 -1.31 10.50
N SER A 122 -0.45 -0.94 9.72
CA SER A 122 0.31 0.29 9.90
C SER A 122 0.34 1.10 8.61
N ASP A 123 1.51 1.42 8.07
CA ASP A 123 1.66 2.43 7.02
C ASP A 123 1.97 1.79 5.66
N ILE A 124 1.47 2.40 4.59
CA ILE A 124 1.87 2.13 3.20
C ILE A 124 2.66 3.33 2.72
N SER A 125 3.91 3.14 2.29
CA SER A 125 4.74 4.18 1.68
C SER A 125 5.44 3.62 0.45
N ILE A 126 5.14 4.21 -0.71
CA ILE A 126 5.63 3.77 -2.02
C ILE A 126 5.85 5.01 -2.91
N ASP A 127 7.00 5.10 -3.57
CA ASP A 127 7.34 6.15 -4.52
C ASP A 127 7.72 5.61 -5.92
N TYR A 128 7.90 6.53 -6.88
CA TYR A 128 8.22 6.28 -8.29
C TYR A 128 7.21 5.42 -9.09
N ILE A 129 6.02 5.16 -8.54
CA ILE A 129 5.04 4.29 -9.18
C ILE A 129 4.31 4.97 -10.34
N HIS A 130 4.03 4.19 -11.38
CA HIS A 130 3.15 4.53 -12.49
C HIS A 130 1.77 3.88 -12.33
N GLY A 131 1.71 2.72 -11.67
CA GLY A 131 0.49 1.95 -11.45
C GLY A 131 0.44 1.32 -10.06
N ALA A 132 -0.70 1.46 -9.38
CA ALA A 132 -0.96 0.79 -8.12
C ALA A 132 -2.36 0.15 -8.07
N ASP A 133 -2.41 -1.15 -7.78
CA ASP A 133 -3.65 -1.92 -7.62
C ASP A 133 -3.82 -2.44 -6.19
N PHE A 134 -4.60 -1.70 -5.41
CA PHE A 134 -5.04 -2.03 -4.05
C PHE A 134 -6.57 -2.03 -3.97
N ARG A 135 -7.25 -2.50 -5.03
CA ARG A 135 -8.72 -2.41 -5.19
C ARG A 135 -9.54 -2.93 -4.00
N SER A 136 -9.02 -3.92 -3.26
CA SER A 136 -9.68 -4.51 -2.10
C SER A 136 -9.23 -3.93 -0.76
N LEU A 137 -8.30 -2.97 -0.73
CA LEU A 137 -7.81 -2.39 0.52
C LEU A 137 -8.92 -1.62 1.19
N GLU A 138 -9.26 -1.99 2.42
CA GLU A 138 -10.33 -1.36 3.20
C GLU A 138 -9.78 -0.40 4.25
N LYS A 139 -8.65 -0.76 4.88
CA LYS A 139 -8.11 -0.08 6.06
C LYS A 139 -6.59 -0.03 6.07
N ALA A 140 -6.06 1.13 6.42
CA ALA A 140 -4.66 1.37 6.77
C ALA A 140 -4.54 2.47 7.83
N LYS A 141 -3.39 2.61 8.48
CA LYS A 141 -3.16 3.80 9.32
C LYS A 141 -2.81 5.01 8.48
N SER A 142 -1.80 4.88 7.64
CA SER A 142 -1.36 5.93 6.72
C SER A 142 -1.10 5.33 5.34
N ILE A 143 -1.33 6.13 4.30
CA ILE A 143 -1.03 5.76 2.92
C ILE A 143 -0.33 6.95 2.27
N GLU A 144 0.88 6.74 1.78
CA GLU A 144 1.64 7.68 0.97
C GLU A 144 2.03 7.03 -0.36
N LEU A 145 1.48 7.54 -1.45
CA LEU A 145 1.73 7.07 -2.81
C LEU A 145 2.27 8.21 -3.65
N LYS A 146 3.46 8.05 -4.21
CA LYS A 146 4.15 9.06 -5.02
C LYS A 146 4.57 8.47 -6.34
N GLY A 147 4.48 9.26 -7.41
CA GLY A 147 5.02 8.89 -8.71
C GLY A 147 4.23 9.46 -9.86
N ASN A 148 4.77 9.33 -11.06
CA ASN A 148 4.10 9.69 -12.31
C ASN A 148 2.98 8.68 -12.69
N MET A 149 1.96 8.61 -11.83
CA MET A 149 0.88 7.62 -11.92
C MET A 149 -0.08 7.89 -13.06
N SER A 150 -0.39 6.85 -13.84
CA SER A 150 -1.51 6.85 -14.79
C SER A 150 -2.66 5.95 -14.33
N SER A 151 -2.45 5.13 -13.29
CA SER A 151 -3.48 4.27 -12.73
C SER A 151 -3.33 4.09 -11.22
N LEU A 152 -4.41 4.30 -10.49
CA LEU A 152 -4.51 4.06 -9.06
C LEU A 152 -5.87 3.45 -8.73
N ARG A 153 -5.89 2.29 -8.06
CA ARG A 153 -7.12 1.61 -7.66
C ARG A 153 -7.16 1.40 -6.15
N LEU A 154 -8.13 2.06 -5.52
CA LEU A 154 -8.40 2.06 -4.08
C LEU A 154 -9.92 1.93 -3.81
N ASP A 155 -10.62 1.15 -4.65
CA ASP A 155 -12.09 1.12 -4.74
C ASP A 155 -12.79 0.82 -3.40
N SER A 156 -12.18 -0.06 -2.60
CA SER A 156 -12.73 -0.52 -1.32
C SER A 156 -12.24 0.27 -0.11
N LEU A 157 -11.39 1.29 -0.30
CA LEU A 157 -10.75 2.00 0.80
C LEU A 157 -11.81 2.74 1.60
N ARG A 158 -12.01 2.35 2.87
CA ARG A 158 -13.04 2.90 3.76
C ARG A 158 -12.48 3.82 4.81
N THR A 159 -11.34 3.46 5.38
CA THR A 159 -10.78 4.17 6.53
C THR A 159 -9.26 4.27 6.45
N VAL A 160 -8.76 5.50 6.57
CA VAL A 160 -7.33 5.77 6.78
C VAL A 160 -7.20 6.61 8.05
N SER A 161 -6.73 6.02 9.15
CA SER A 161 -6.86 6.66 10.46
C SER A 161 -5.97 7.90 10.67
N ARG A 162 -4.89 8.03 9.90
CA ARG A 162 -3.90 9.12 10.03
C ARG A 162 -3.90 10.01 8.81
N PHE A 163 -3.26 9.61 7.72
CA PHE A 163 -3.21 10.44 6.51
C PHE A 163 -3.25 9.59 5.23
N LEU A 164 -3.94 10.10 4.23
CA LEU A 164 -3.90 9.62 2.85
C LEU A 164 -3.26 10.72 2.00
N ARG A 165 -2.06 10.48 1.50
CA ARG A 165 -1.32 11.38 0.62
C ARG A 165 -1.08 10.71 -0.73
N ILE A 166 -1.55 11.34 -1.79
CA ILE A 166 -1.35 10.91 -3.18
C ILE A 166 -0.65 12.06 -3.91
N CYS A 167 0.54 11.81 -4.43
CA CYS A 167 1.28 12.75 -5.27
C CYS A 167 1.49 12.14 -6.65
N ASN A 168 0.83 12.70 -7.66
CA ASN A 168 1.08 12.40 -9.07
C ASN A 168 2.37 13.09 -9.57
N ILE A 169 3.44 13.03 -8.78
CA ILE A 169 4.77 13.54 -9.10
C ILE A 169 5.76 12.62 -8.38
N ASP A 170 6.86 12.27 -9.03
CA ASP A 170 7.95 11.53 -8.40
C ASP A 170 8.43 12.29 -7.15
N GLU A 171 8.56 11.57 -6.03
CA GLU A 171 8.96 12.11 -4.71
C GLU A 171 8.06 13.23 -4.13
N CYS A 172 6.95 13.60 -4.79
CA CYS A 172 6.23 14.86 -4.55
C CYS A 172 7.11 16.12 -4.75
N ASP A 173 8.12 16.07 -5.60
CA ASP A 173 9.03 17.20 -5.84
C ASP A 173 8.29 18.36 -6.57
N PRO A 174 8.18 19.57 -5.99
CA PRO A 174 7.51 20.69 -6.63
C PRO A 174 8.19 21.19 -7.91
N ASP A 175 9.48 20.87 -8.11
CA ASP A 175 10.25 21.27 -9.28
C ASP A 175 10.08 20.30 -10.46
N VAL A 176 9.48 19.12 -10.22
CA VAL A 176 9.18 18.13 -11.25
C VAL A 176 7.80 18.40 -11.83
N SER A 177 7.74 18.59 -13.15
CA SER A 177 6.46 18.76 -13.85
C SER A 177 5.75 17.41 -13.97
N PRO A 178 4.48 17.29 -13.54
CA PRO A 178 3.72 16.06 -13.71
C PRO A 178 3.39 15.80 -15.20
N ASP A 179 3.74 14.62 -15.71
CA ASP A 179 3.50 14.27 -17.12
C ASP A 179 2.07 13.79 -17.36
N SER A 180 1.63 12.78 -16.59
CA SER A 180 0.39 12.05 -16.87
C SER A 180 -0.74 12.51 -15.96
N PRO A 181 -1.92 12.91 -16.49
CA PRO A 181 -3.06 13.20 -15.65
C PRO A 181 -3.54 11.93 -14.94
N LEU A 182 -3.90 12.07 -13.67
CA LEU A 182 -4.43 10.98 -12.86
C LEU A 182 -5.90 11.20 -12.51
N ASP A 183 -6.72 10.19 -12.80
CA ASP A 183 -8.07 10.07 -12.28
C ASP A 183 -8.03 9.38 -10.92
N ILE A 184 -8.61 10.01 -9.90
CA ILE A 184 -8.67 9.47 -8.54
C ILE A 184 -10.13 9.23 -8.17
N SER A 185 -10.49 7.97 -7.98
CA SER A 185 -11.80 7.58 -7.44
C SER A 185 -11.64 6.84 -6.12
N LEU A 186 -12.32 7.33 -5.09
CA LEU A 186 -12.34 6.81 -3.73
C LEU A 186 -13.81 6.62 -3.28
N PRO A 187 -14.57 5.75 -3.98
CA PRO A 187 -16.03 5.68 -3.84
C PRO A 187 -16.47 5.20 -2.45
N SER A 188 -15.62 4.42 -1.77
CA SER A 188 -15.92 3.84 -0.46
C SER A 188 -15.33 4.61 0.72
N LEU A 189 -14.51 5.64 0.48
CA LEU A 189 -13.79 6.33 1.55
C LEU A 189 -14.77 7.09 2.44
N GLN A 190 -14.85 6.72 3.71
CA GLN A 190 -15.79 7.28 4.69
C GLN A 190 -15.10 8.19 5.69
N SER A 191 -13.91 7.80 6.15
CA SER A 191 -13.17 8.52 7.18
C SER A 191 -11.68 8.54 6.86
N VAL A 192 -11.10 9.72 7.01
CA VAL A 192 -9.66 9.96 6.90
C VAL A 192 -9.20 10.86 8.03
N GLY A 193 -7.97 10.74 8.52
CA GLY A 193 -7.41 11.75 9.43
C GLY A 193 -7.08 13.05 8.66
N SER A 194 -6.18 12.98 7.67
CA SER A 194 -5.95 14.04 6.68
C SER A 194 -5.88 13.50 5.25
N LEU A 195 -6.36 14.28 4.28
CA LEU A 195 -6.37 13.92 2.86
C LEU A 195 -5.60 14.96 2.04
N LYS A 196 -4.55 14.51 1.36
CA LYS A 196 -3.64 15.36 0.58
C LYS A 196 -3.48 14.81 -0.83
N ILE A 197 -3.78 15.64 -1.82
CA ILE A 197 -3.65 15.28 -3.23
C ILE A 197 -2.85 16.36 -3.94
N LYS A 198 -1.75 15.96 -4.57
CA LYS A 198 -0.85 16.84 -5.33
C LYS A 198 -0.56 16.29 -6.72
N GLY A 199 -0.27 17.18 -7.68
CA GLY A 199 0.18 16.80 -9.03
C GLY A 199 -0.87 17.07 -10.13
N ARG A 200 -0.78 16.38 -11.26
CA ARG A 200 -1.69 16.58 -12.39
C ARG A 200 -2.91 15.67 -12.24
N ILE A 201 -4.01 16.23 -11.75
CA ILE A 201 -5.25 15.47 -11.51
C ILE A 201 -6.28 15.84 -12.57
N SER A 202 -6.89 14.84 -13.21
CA SER A 202 -7.97 15.04 -14.19
C SER A 202 -9.35 14.96 -13.54
N SER A 203 -9.53 14.10 -12.54
CA SER A 203 -10.77 13.97 -11.78
C SER A 203 -10.52 13.51 -10.35
N LEU A 204 -11.42 13.90 -9.44
CA LEU A 204 -11.44 13.43 -8.06
C LEU A 204 -12.87 13.11 -7.64
N GLU A 205 -13.13 11.85 -7.31
CA GLU A 205 -14.43 11.38 -6.84
C GLU A 205 -14.31 10.81 -5.42
N VAL A 206 -14.90 11.51 -4.43
CA VAL A 206 -14.92 11.04 -3.03
C VAL A 206 -16.33 11.12 -2.43
N PRO A 207 -17.33 10.44 -3.02
CA PRO A 207 -18.75 10.65 -2.72
C PRO A 207 -19.17 10.21 -1.31
N SER A 208 -18.43 9.27 -0.71
CA SER A 208 -18.78 8.67 0.59
C SER A 208 -18.09 9.33 1.79
N LEU A 209 -17.22 10.31 1.57
CA LEU A 209 -16.41 10.89 2.66
C LEU A 209 -17.33 11.64 3.63
N MET A 210 -17.33 11.21 4.89
CA MET A 210 -18.13 11.79 5.96
C MET A 210 -17.28 12.62 6.92
N THR A 211 -16.05 12.19 7.17
CA THR A 211 -15.23 12.69 8.28
C THR A 211 -13.77 12.86 7.87
N VAL A 212 -13.24 14.06 8.12
CA VAL A 212 -11.82 14.37 8.15
C VAL A 212 -11.46 14.69 9.60
N ALA A 213 -10.86 13.72 10.28
CA ALA A 213 -10.72 13.74 11.73
C ALA A 213 -9.57 14.63 12.24
N GLY A 214 -8.65 15.06 11.36
CA GLY A 214 -7.39 15.68 11.73
C GLY A 214 -6.40 14.66 12.32
N TYR A 215 -5.10 14.93 12.19
CA TYR A 215 -4.05 14.10 12.78
C TYR A 215 -2.85 14.96 13.20
N GLU A 216 -2.55 14.99 14.50
CA GLU A 216 -1.68 16.01 15.14
C GLU A 216 -0.22 15.55 15.39
N LEU A 217 0.33 14.54 14.69
CA LEU A 217 1.70 14.10 15.01
C LEU A 217 2.83 14.93 14.37
N PHE A 218 2.55 15.82 13.43
CA PHE A 218 3.57 16.66 12.83
C PHE A 218 3.15 18.13 12.87
N MET A 219 3.81 18.91 13.74
CA MET A 219 3.63 20.37 13.88
C MET A 219 3.90 21.16 12.58
N SER A 220 4.35 20.49 11.52
CA SER A 220 4.74 21.09 10.24
C SER A 220 3.72 20.93 9.12
N ASP A 221 2.55 20.32 9.38
CA ASP A 221 1.62 20.01 8.30
C ASP A 221 0.14 20.24 8.70
N PRO A 222 -0.28 21.52 8.83
CA PRO A 222 -1.51 21.92 9.50
C PRO A 222 -2.79 21.51 8.75
N ASP A 223 -2.70 21.28 7.45
CA ASP A 223 -3.89 21.10 6.62
C ASP A 223 -4.43 19.67 6.74
N SER A 224 -5.66 19.56 7.24
CA SER A 224 -6.41 18.30 7.26
C SER A 224 -6.93 17.93 5.86
N LEU A 225 -7.09 18.92 4.98
CA LEU A 225 -7.41 18.77 3.56
C LEU A 225 -6.49 19.66 2.72
N GLU A 226 -5.73 19.05 1.81
CA GLU A 226 -4.87 19.79 0.87
C GLU A 226 -5.05 19.27 -0.56
N PHE A 227 -5.34 20.19 -1.50
CA PHE A 227 -5.45 19.88 -2.92
C PHE A 227 -4.60 20.88 -3.71
N SER A 228 -3.50 20.41 -4.28
CA SER A 228 -2.59 21.24 -5.08
C SER A 228 -2.40 20.61 -6.46
N THR A 229 -3.28 20.98 -7.39
CA THR A 229 -3.27 20.45 -8.76
C THR A 229 -2.55 21.38 -9.73
N GLY A 230 -1.67 20.85 -10.58
CA GLY A 230 -0.94 21.61 -11.60
C GLY A 230 -1.06 20.98 -13.00
N GLY A 231 -1.14 21.82 -14.04
CA GLY A 231 -1.08 21.38 -15.44
C GLY A 231 -2.33 20.68 -16.01
N GLY A 232 -3.31 20.29 -15.19
CA GLY A 232 -4.54 19.59 -15.59
C GLY A 232 -5.76 20.50 -15.85
N PRO A 233 -6.93 19.93 -16.22
CA PRO A 233 -8.20 20.67 -16.28
C PRO A 233 -8.65 21.12 -14.87
N THR A 234 -9.60 22.05 -14.80
CA THR A 234 -10.25 22.41 -13.54
C THR A 234 -10.95 21.19 -12.94
N VAL A 235 -10.59 20.83 -11.71
CA VAL A 235 -11.21 19.72 -10.98
C VAL A 235 -12.32 20.27 -10.07
N ASN A 236 -13.56 19.81 -10.29
CA ASN A 236 -14.67 20.13 -9.39
C ASN A 236 -14.59 19.24 -8.14
N LEU A 237 -14.37 19.86 -6.99
CA LEU A 237 -14.34 19.17 -5.70
C LEU A 237 -15.76 19.13 -5.11
N THR A 238 -16.35 17.93 -5.01
CA THR A 238 -17.67 17.75 -4.40
C THR A 238 -17.60 16.67 -3.31
N PHE A 239 -18.00 17.04 -2.10
CA PHE A 239 -18.04 16.14 -0.95
C PHE A 239 -19.48 16.05 -0.39
N PRO A 240 -20.38 15.29 -1.06
CA PRO A 240 -21.82 15.38 -0.78
C PRO A 240 -22.23 14.84 0.59
N ARG A 241 -21.35 14.08 1.25
CA ARG A 241 -21.58 13.48 2.57
C ARG A 241 -20.69 14.05 3.68
N LEU A 242 -19.78 14.97 3.35
CA LEU A 242 -18.83 15.50 4.31
C LEU A 242 -19.57 16.36 5.32
N SER A 243 -19.45 15.99 6.59
CA SER A 243 -20.17 16.63 7.70
C SER A 243 -19.25 17.08 8.83
N PHE A 244 -18.01 16.59 8.87
CA PHE A 244 -17.04 16.94 9.90
C PHE A 244 -15.63 17.08 9.33
N ILE A 245 -15.01 18.22 9.63
CA ILE A 245 -13.58 18.49 9.41
C ILE A 245 -13.05 19.02 10.73
N ARG A 246 -12.03 18.36 11.30
CA ARG A 246 -11.26 18.93 12.41
C ARG A 246 -10.15 19.81 11.84
N GLU A 247 -10.12 21.07 12.26
CA GLU A 247 -8.96 21.94 12.06
C GLU A 247 -7.86 21.54 13.05
N SER A 248 -6.60 21.52 12.61
CA SER A 248 -5.50 21.35 13.54
C SER A 248 -5.41 22.59 14.42
N GLU A 249 -5.50 22.43 15.75
CA GLU A 249 -5.26 23.55 16.65
C GLU A 249 -3.78 23.88 16.62
N ASN A 250 -3.42 25.04 16.04
CA ASN A 250 -2.09 25.60 16.23
C ASN A 250 -1.87 25.81 17.72
N ALA A 251 -1.05 24.96 18.35
CA ALA A 251 -0.55 25.23 19.70
C ALA A 251 0.26 26.53 19.65
N SER A 252 -0.29 27.58 20.27
CA SER A 252 0.27 28.92 20.44
C SER A 252 1.59 28.93 21.19
#